data_AF-A0A445FF35-F1
#
_entry.id   AF-A0A445FF35-F1
#
_cell.length_a   1.000
_cell.length_b   1.000
_cell.length_c   1.000
_cell.angle_alpha   90.00
_cell.angle_beta   90.00
_cell.angle_gamma   90.00
#
_symmetry.space_group_name_H-M   'P 1'
#
loop_
_entity.id
_entity.type
_entity.pdbx_description
1 polymer ?
#
loop_
_entity_poly.entity_id
_entity_poly.type
_entity_poly.pdbx_seq_one_letter_code
_entity_poly.pdbx_strand_id
1 'polypeptide(L)'
;MEANLVERGRERAGHVNKVGYVRRVIAKKKKQLYRRVRRPELSVSKTLHQLFDSCREAFKGPGTVPSPQDVQRLTHILDNMKPEDVGLSRDLQFFKPGNIVKENQRVTYTTVYKCDNFSLCIFFIPEGGVIPLHNHPDMTVFSKLLLGLMHIKSYDWVEPEASDDNMLQPQSQLRLAMLKVDKVFTSSCDTSVLYPTTGGNIHEFTAITPCAVLDVIGPPYSKEDGRDCSYYRDHPYTCFPNQRIIGEAKEENDSYTWLEEIEMPENSEMNGVEYLGPTPS
;
A
#
# COMPACT_ATOMS: atom_id res chain seq x y z
N MET A 1 -62.35 -48.09 11.88
CA MET A 1 -61.72 -46.77 11.59
C MET A 1 -60.67 -46.98 10.49
N GLU A 2 -60.99 -47.33 9.23
CA GLU A 2 -62.08 -46.90 8.31
C GLU A 2 -61.97 -45.44 7.86
N ALA A 3 -62.32 -45.01 6.63
CA ALA A 3 -62.62 -45.66 5.33
C ALA A 3 -62.88 -44.53 4.29
N ASN A 4 -62.75 -44.61 2.94
CA ASN A 4 -62.23 -45.58 1.95
C ASN A 4 -61.19 -44.83 1.05
N LEU A 5 -60.46 -45.35 0.04
CA LEU A 5 -60.58 -46.48 -0.92
C LEU A 5 -61.53 -46.26 -2.13
N VAL A 6 -61.17 -46.88 -3.27
CA VAL A 6 -61.89 -47.20 -4.53
C VAL A 6 -61.51 -46.39 -5.80
N GLU A 7 -61.26 -47.16 -6.86
CA GLU A 7 -60.92 -46.77 -8.25
C GLU A 7 -62.15 -46.27 -9.06
N ARG A 8 -61.94 -45.61 -10.22
CA ARG A 8 -62.09 -46.20 -11.59
C ARG A 8 -62.24 -45.16 -12.71
N GLY A 9 -62.03 -45.63 -13.95
CA GLY A 9 -62.89 -45.28 -15.08
C GLY A 9 -62.36 -44.21 -16.05
N ARG A 10 -61.94 -44.65 -17.24
CA ARG A 10 -62.10 -43.85 -18.47
C ARG A 10 -63.58 -43.87 -18.86
N GLU A 11 -64.10 -42.79 -19.45
CA GLU A 11 -64.57 -42.86 -20.84
C GLU A 11 -64.62 -41.50 -21.55
N ARG A 12 -65.31 -41.40 -22.70
CA ARG A 12 -64.97 -40.48 -23.80
C ARG A 12 -66.11 -39.54 -24.21
N ALA A 13 -65.69 -38.53 -25.00
CA ALA A 13 -66.46 -37.79 -26.01
C ALA A 13 -67.38 -36.66 -25.51
N GLY A 14 -67.51 -35.63 -26.36
CA GLY A 14 -68.17 -34.36 -26.02
C GLY A 14 -67.63 -33.19 -26.85
N HIS A 15 -67.67 -33.29 -28.18
CA HIS A 15 -67.37 -32.16 -29.06
C HIS A 15 -68.55 -31.17 -29.06
N VAL A 16 -68.30 -29.86 -28.99
CA VAL A 16 -68.68 -28.86 -30.02
C VAL A 16 -68.26 -27.45 -29.60
N ASN A 17 -67.82 -26.67 -30.59
CA ASN A 17 -67.25 -25.32 -30.45
C ASN A 17 -68.29 -24.25 -30.09
N LYS A 18 -67.83 -23.16 -29.44
CA LYS A 18 -67.86 -21.81 -30.08
C LYS A 18 -66.94 -20.76 -29.42
N VAL A 19 -65.80 -20.56 -30.08
CA VAL A 19 -65.07 -19.30 -30.34
C VAL A 19 -65.23 -18.13 -29.34
N GLY A 20 -64.13 -17.80 -28.65
CA GLY A 20 -63.83 -16.45 -28.17
C GLY A 20 -62.48 -15.99 -28.74
N TYR A 21 -62.41 -14.82 -29.38
CA TYR A 21 -61.21 -14.34 -30.07
C TYR A 21 -60.15 -13.78 -29.10
N VAL A 22 -58.94 -14.36 -29.09
CA VAL A 22 -57.73 -13.69 -28.59
C VAL A 22 -56.56 -13.91 -29.54
N ARG A 23 -56.10 -12.85 -30.21
CA ARG A 23 -54.87 -12.89 -31.02
C ARG A 23 -53.65 -13.05 -30.12
N ARG A 24 -53.12 -14.27 -29.96
CA ARG A 24 -51.79 -14.48 -29.37
C ARG A 24 -50.71 -13.95 -30.32
N VAL A 25 -50.23 -12.73 -30.06
CA VAL A 25 -49.03 -12.20 -30.72
C VAL A 25 -47.84 -13.04 -30.29
N ILE A 26 -47.20 -13.74 -31.24
CA ILE A 26 -45.98 -14.51 -30.98
C ILE A 26 -44.81 -13.52 -30.86
N ALA A 27 -44.63 -12.97 -29.66
CA ALA A 27 -43.46 -12.20 -29.29
C ALA A 27 -42.24 -13.13 -29.31
N LYS A 28 -41.51 -13.15 -30.43
CA LYS A 28 -40.22 -13.84 -30.53
C LYS A 28 -39.29 -13.29 -29.44
N LYS A 29 -39.03 -14.09 -28.39
CA LYS A 29 -37.96 -13.79 -27.42
C LYS A 29 -36.64 -13.71 -28.17
N LYS A 30 -36.22 -12.50 -28.55
CA LYS A 30 -34.82 -12.24 -28.91
C LYS A 30 -34.00 -12.68 -27.71
N LYS A 31 -33.25 -13.77 -27.85
CA LYS A 31 -32.17 -14.08 -26.90
C LYS A 31 -31.23 -12.88 -26.96
N GLN A 32 -31.26 -12.03 -25.93
CA GLN A 32 -30.16 -11.12 -25.70
C GLN A 32 -28.93 -11.99 -25.47
N LEU A 33 -28.12 -12.11 -26.51
CA LEU A 33 -26.73 -12.49 -26.35
C LEU A 33 -26.12 -11.40 -25.49
N TYR A 34 -26.07 -11.66 -24.18
CA TYR A 34 -25.10 -11.04 -23.30
C TYR A 34 -23.75 -11.23 -23.99
N ARG A 35 -23.25 -10.18 -24.64
CA ARG A 35 -21.84 -10.11 -25.02
C ARG A 35 -21.12 -10.20 -23.69
N ARG A 36 -20.68 -11.41 -23.34
CA ARG A 36 -19.78 -11.66 -22.23
C ARG A 36 -18.53 -10.89 -22.58
N VAL A 37 -18.44 -9.66 -22.07
CA VAL A 37 -17.25 -8.83 -22.19
C VAL A 37 -16.16 -9.70 -21.60
N ARG A 38 -15.27 -10.20 -22.47
CA ARG A 38 -14.03 -10.78 -21.98
C ARG A 38 -13.37 -9.62 -21.24
N ARG A 39 -13.27 -9.73 -19.91
CA ARG A 39 -12.18 -9.06 -19.20
C ARG A 39 -10.93 -9.39 -20.03
N PRO A 40 -10.11 -8.41 -20.43
CA PRO A 40 -8.80 -8.73 -20.96
C PRO A 40 -8.14 -9.70 -19.98
N GLU A 41 -7.57 -10.78 -20.49
CA GLU A 41 -6.58 -11.51 -19.71
C GLU A 41 -5.42 -10.53 -19.56
N LEU A 42 -5.36 -9.84 -18.41
CA LEU A 42 -4.25 -8.97 -18.06
C LEU A 42 -3.02 -9.85 -18.08
N SER A 43 -2.20 -9.69 -19.11
CA SER A 43 -1.03 -10.52 -19.31
C SER A 43 -0.07 -10.30 -18.15
N VAL A 44 0.02 -11.30 -17.27
CA VAL A 44 1.12 -11.61 -16.35
C VAL A 44 2.35 -10.76 -16.68
N SER A 45 2.56 -9.68 -15.90
CA SER A 45 3.77 -8.87 -16.04
C SER A 45 4.95 -9.74 -15.62
N LYS A 46 5.88 -9.96 -16.54
CA LYS A 46 7.10 -10.72 -16.26
C LYS A 46 7.90 -10.04 -15.14
N THR A 47 7.96 -8.71 -15.14
CA THR A 47 8.64 -7.90 -14.12
C THR A 47 8.03 -8.12 -12.74
N LEU A 48 6.70 -8.11 -12.62
CA LEU A 48 6.00 -8.36 -11.36
C LEU A 48 6.20 -9.80 -10.83
N HIS A 49 6.32 -10.79 -11.73
CA HIS A 49 6.59 -12.18 -11.34
C HIS A 49 8.04 -12.38 -10.92
N GLN A 50 8.98 -11.78 -11.64
CA GLN A 50 10.41 -11.75 -11.28
C GLN A 50 10.61 -11.06 -9.92
N LEU A 51 9.87 -9.98 -9.64
CA LEU A 51 9.84 -9.35 -8.32
C LEU A 51 9.33 -10.34 -7.27
N PHE A 52 8.15 -10.92 -7.48
CA PHE A 52 7.50 -11.83 -6.54
C PHE A 52 8.37 -13.04 -6.14
N ASP A 53 8.96 -13.74 -7.12
CA ASP A 53 9.86 -14.86 -6.83
C ASP A 53 11.15 -14.40 -6.14
N SER A 54 11.73 -13.26 -6.55
CA SER A 54 12.88 -12.67 -5.86
C SER A 54 12.55 -12.27 -4.41
N CYS A 55 11.32 -11.82 -4.11
CA CYS A 55 10.88 -11.55 -2.74
C CYS A 55 10.78 -12.82 -1.90
N ARG A 56 10.29 -13.93 -2.46
CA ARG A 56 10.25 -15.25 -1.79
C ARG A 56 11.65 -15.80 -1.52
N GLU A 57 12.60 -15.50 -2.41
CA GLU A 57 14.02 -15.81 -2.21
C GLU A 57 14.70 -14.91 -1.19
N ALA A 58 14.36 -13.62 -1.14
CA ALA A 58 15.00 -12.62 -0.28
C ALA A 58 14.50 -12.63 1.17
N PHE A 59 13.18 -12.58 1.38
CA PHE A 59 12.59 -12.35 2.71
C PHE A 59 12.36 -13.66 3.46
N LYS A 60 13.01 -13.81 4.62
CA LYS A 60 12.96 -15.03 5.45
C LYS A 60 12.10 -14.90 6.71
N GLY A 61 11.43 -13.78 6.88
CA GLY A 61 10.53 -13.49 8.00
C GLY A 61 11.12 -12.48 8.99
N PRO A 62 10.47 -12.27 10.14
CA PRO A 62 10.92 -11.35 11.17
C PRO A 62 12.35 -11.60 11.66
N GLY A 63 13.06 -10.52 12.01
CA GLY A 63 14.46 -10.59 12.46
C GLY A 63 15.47 -10.92 11.34
N THR A 64 15.07 -10.87 10.06
CA THR A 64 15.97 -11.10 8.92
C THR A 64 16.01 -9.90 7.97
N VAL A 65 17.22 -9.51 7.57
CA VAL A 65 17.47 -8.51 6.51
C VAL A 65 17.92 -9.28 5.25
N PRO A 66 17.38 -8.98 4.05
CA PRO A 66 17.84 -9.58 2.79
C PRO A 66 19.35 -9.44 2.58
N SER A 67 19.98 -10.42 1.92
CA SER A 67 21.42 -10.32 1.65
C SER A 67 21.73 -9.17 0.67
N PRO A 68 22.94 -8.59 0.64
CA PRO A 68 23.29 -7.54 -0.32
C PRO A 68 23.08 -7.93 -1.79
N GLN A 69 23.16 -9.23 -2.12
CA GLN A 69 22.87 -9.76 -3.46
C GLN A 69 21.37 -9.81 -3.77
N ASP A 70 20.54 -10.06 -2.75
CA ASP A 70 19.08 -10.01 -2.85
C ASP A 70 18.57 -8.56 -2.92
N VAL A 71 19.17 -7.66 -2.13
CA VAL A 71 18.91 -6.21 -2.23
C VAL A 71 19.19 -5.72 -3.64
N GLN A 72 20.39 -5.99 -4.18
CA GLN A 72 20.75 -5.58 -5.55
C GLN A 72 19.82 -6.18 -6.61
N ARG A 73 19.38 -7.43 -6.45
CA ARG A 73 18.41 -8.08 -7.35
C ARG A 73 17.04 -7.41 -7.30
N LEU A 74 16.51 -7.15 -6.10
CA LEU A 74 15.20 -6.51 -5.91
C LEU A 74 15.19 -5.05 -6.40
N THR A 75 16.21 -4.26 -6.02
CA THR A 75 16.41 -2.89 -6.52
C THR A 75 16.44 -2.86 -8.04
N HIS A 76 17.26 -3.70 -8.69
CA HIS A 76 17.36 -3.72 -10.15
C HIS A 76 16.04 -4.09 -10.86
N ILE A 77 15.22 -4.97 -10.26
CA ILE A 77 13.89 -5.30 -10.80
C ILE A 77 12.95 -4.10 -10.66
N LEU A 78 12.86 -3.51 -9.46
CA LEU A 78 12.03 -2.35 -9.17
C LEU A 78 12.43 -1.12 -10.01
N ASP A 79 13.71 -0.96 -10.31
CA ASP A 79 14.22 0.11 -11.18
C ASP A 79 13.70 0.04 -12.62
N ASN A 80 13.45 -1.17 -13.11
CA ASN A 80 12.93 -1.42 -14.45
C ASN A 80 11.40 -1.54 -14.49
N MET A 81 10.71 -1.55 -13.33
CA MET A 81 9.24 -1.63 -13.27
C MET A 81 8.57 -0.35 -13.77
N LYS A 82 7.42 -0.55 -14.41
CA LYS A 82 6.56 0.52 -14.94
C LYS A 82 5.18 0.49 -14.27
N PRO A 83 4.42 1.59 -14.32
CA PRO A 83 3.04 1.63 -13.81
C PRO A 83 2.18 0.49 -14.37
N GLU A 84 2.36 0.17 -15.66
CA GLU A 84 1.60 -0.87 -16.35
C GLU A 84 1.89 -2.30 -15.84
N ASP A 85 3.07 -2.55 -15.25
CA ASP A 85 3.43 -3.88 -14.70
C ASP A 85 2.54 -4.29 -13.52
N VAL A 86 2.07 -3.29 -12.75
CA VAL A 86 1.09 -3.43 -11.67
C VAL A 86 -0.31 -2.93 -12.07
N GLY A 87 -0.59 -2.89 -13.37
CA GLY A 87 -1.91 -2.59 -13.92
C GLY A 87 -2.36 -1.13 -13.81
N LEU A 88 -1.47 -0.22 -13.42
CA LEU A 88 -1.77 1.21 -13.41
C LEU A 88 -1.75 1.78 -14.82
N SER A 89 -2.64 2.72 -15.07
CA SER A 89 -2.67 3.49 -16.31
C SER A 89 -2.88 4.97 -16.00
N ARG A 90 -2.29 5.83 -16.83
CA ARG A 90 -2.52 7.29 -16.83
C ARG A 90 -3.99 7.65 -17.10
N ASP A 91 -4.80 6.68 -17.56
CA ASP A 91 -6.25 6.81 -17.71
C ASP A 91 -7.06 6.66 -16.42
N LEU A 92 -6.48 6.20 -15.31
CA LEU A 92 -7.17 6.12 -14.02
C LEU A 92 -7.65 7.52 -13.59
N GLN A 93 -8.87 7.63 -13.08
CA GLN A 93 -9.52 8.91 -12.75
C GLN A 93 -8.74 9.75 -11.73
N PHE A 94 -7.93 9.10 -10.90
CA PHE A 94 -7.02 9.70 -9.93
C PHE A 94 -5.93 10.60 -10.57
N PHE A 95 -5.45 10.27 -11.77
CA PHE A 95 -4.43 11.08 -12.48
C PHE A 95 -5.02 12.12 -13.45
N LYS A 96 -6.35 12.30 -13.47
CA LYS A 96 -7.04 13.17 -14.45
C LYS A 96 -7.30 14.57 -13.87
N PRO A 97 -6.65 15.62 -14.41
CA PRO A 97 -6.78 16.97 -13.88
C PRO A 97 -8.21 17.49 -14.04
N GLY A 98 -8.69 18.23 -13.03
CA GLY A 98 -10.05 18.77 -12.99
C GLY A 98 -11.07 17.90 -12.25
N ASN A 99 -10.73 16.68 -11.84
CA ASN A 99 -11.54 15.87 -10.90
C ASN A 99 -11.46 16.42 -9.47
N ILE A 100 -11.98 17.64 -9.24
CA ILE A 100 -12.17 18.19 -7.90
C ILE A 100 -13.40 17.53 -7.25
N VAL A 101 -13.32 16.23 -7.00
CA VAL A 101 -14.19 15.57 -6.03
C VAL A 101 -13.72 16.05 -4.66
N LYS A 102 -14.41 17.05 -4.10
CA LYS A 102 -14.04 17.67 -2.81
C LYS A 102 -14.12 16.70 -1.63
N GLU A 103 -14.76 15.56 -1.83
CA GLU A 103 -14.87 14.47 -0.88
C GLU A 103 -13.69 13.50 -1.11
N ASN A 104 -12.79 13.42 -0.12
CA ASN A 104 -11.66 12.50 -0.03
C ASN A 104 -10.42 12.79 -0.91
N GLN A 105 -9.67 13.86 -0.57
CA GLN A 105 -8.20 13.91 -0.79
C GLN A 105 -7.42 12.96 0.15
N ARG A 106 -8.05 11.88 0.64
CA ARG A 106 -7.44 10.89 1.54
C ARG A 106 -6.55 9.95 0.73
N VAL A 107 -5.38 9.59 1.26
CA VAL A 107 -4.52 8.58 0.64
C VAL A 107 -5.31 7.27 0.49
N THR A 108 -5.18 6.61 -0.65
CA THR A 108 -5.76 5.28 -0.87
C THR A 108 -4.66 4.27 -1.10
N TYR A 109 -4.84 3.03 -0.68
CA TYR A 109 -3.82 1.98 -0.83
C TYR A 109 -4.43 0.67 -1.31
N THR A 110 -3.63 -0.14 -1.98
CA THR A 110 -4.04 -1.49 -2.41
C THR A 110 -2.92 -2.49 -2.20
N THR A 111 -3.27 -3.71 -1.79
CA THR A 111 -2.31 -4.79 -1.54
C THR A 111 -2.29 -5.73 -2.73
N VAL A 112 -1.15 -5.80 -3.43
CA VAL A 112 -0.92 -6.70 -4.57
C VAL A 112 -0.68 -8.13 -4.08
N TYR A 113 0.03 -8.26 -2.95
CA TYR A 113 0.31 -9.54 -2.27
C TYR A 113 0.65 -9.30 -0.79
N LYS A 114 0.32 -10.25 0.09
CA LYS A 114 0.82 -10.30 1.47
C LYS A 114 0.96 -11.75 1.94
N CYS A 115 2.06 -12.04 2.63
CA CYS A 115 2.25 -13.19 3.50
C CYS A 115 3.00 -12.75 4.76
N ASP A 116 3.38 -13.69 5.62
CA ASP A 116 4.06 -13.40 6.89
C ASP A 116 5.49 -12.87 6.69
N ASN A 117 6.13 -13.21 5.56
CA ASN A 117 7.50 -12.81 5.24
C ASN A 117 7.58 -11.45 4.54
N PHE A 118 6.60 -11.08 3.69
CA PHE A 118 6.59 -9.81 2.96
C PHE A 118 5.21 -9.43 2.41
N SER A 119 5.05 -8.16 2.04
CA SER A 119 3.90 -7.63 1.31
C SER A 119 4.30 -6.65 0.22
N LEU A 120 3.53 -6.64 -0.87
CA LEU A 120 3.59 -5.64 -1.94
C LEU A 120 2.36 -4.74 -1.81
N CYS A 121 2.57 -3.46 -1.54
CA CYS A 121 1.52 -2.45 -1.39
C CYS A 121 1.76 -1.30 -2.36
N ILE A 122 0.66 -0.74 -2.90
CA ILE A 122 0.71 0.46 -3.73
C ILE A 122 -0.10 1.56 -3.05
N PHE A 123 0.53 2.71 -2.84
CA PHE A 123 -0.09 3.92 -2.28
C PHE A 123 -0.38 4.92 -3.39
N PHE A 124 -1.60 5.46 -3.38
CA PHE A 124 -2.07 6.53 -4.25
C PHE A 124 -2.25 7.80 -3.41
N ILE A 125 -1.28 8.71 -3.51
CA ILE A 125 -1.20 9.93 -2.70
C ILE A 125 -1.64 11.11 -3.58
N PRO A 126 -2.82 11.71 -3.36
CA PRO A 126 -3.33 12.79 -4.22
C PRO A 126 -2.48 14.06 -4.09
N GLU A 127 -2.68 15.04 -4.97
CA GLU A 127 -1.99 16.34 -4.89
C GLU A 127 -2.25 17.04 -3.54
N GLY A 128 -1.17 17.40 -2.84
CA GLY A 128 -1.19 17.92 -1.46
C GLY A 128 -1.43 16.85 -0.38
N GLY A 129 -1.57 15.58 -0.76
CA GLY A 129 -1.69 14.45 0.16
C GLY A 129 -0.36 14.10 0.83
N VAL A 130 -0.44 13.61 2.07
CA VAL A 130 0.72 13.30 2.91
C VAL A 130 0.53 11.90 3.53
N ILE A 131 1.57 11.08 3.47
CA ILE A 131 1.78 9.99 4.44
C ILE A 131 2.75 10.56 5.48
N PRO A 132 2.31 10.81 6.74
CA PRO A 132 3.12 11.54 7.71
C PRO A 132 4.38 10.80 8.10
N LEU A 133 5.26 11.50 8.80
CA LEU A 133 6.47 10.93 9.38
C LEU A 133 6.18 9.70 10.26
N HIS A 134 6.64 8.52 9.84
CA HIS A 134 6.38 7.23 10.50
C HIS A 134 7.56 6.25 10.36
N ASN A 135 7.66 5.26 11.25
CA ASN A 135 8.77 4.29 11.31
C ASN A 135 8.46 2.93 10.69
N HIS A 136 9.51 2.10 10.48
CA HIS A 136 9.40 0.74 9.95
C HIS A 136 10.16 -0.27 10.85
N PRO A 137 9.62 -0.60 12.04
CA PRO A 137 10.35 -1.35 13.06
C PRO A 137 10.64 -2.80 12.65
N ASP A 138 11.91 -3.20 12.72
CA ASP A 138 12.44 -4.51 12.29
C ASP A 138 12.15 -4.88 10.82
N MET A 139 11.82 -3.90 9.97
CA MET A 139 11.51 -4.13 8.56
C MET A 139 12.62 -3.64 7.61
N THR A 140 12.77 -4.33 6.48
CA THR A 140 13.46 -3.79 5.29
C THR A 140 12.40 -3.42 4.26
N VAL A 141 12.45 -2.21 3.71
CA VAL A 141 11.47 -1.73 2.72
C VAL A 141 12.18 -1.18 1.48
N PHE A 142 11.73 -1.65 0.32
CA PHE A 142 12.11 -1.13 -0.99
C PHE A 142 10.94 -0.28 -1.50
N SER A 143 11.17 1.00 -1.80
CA SER A 143 10.13 1.93 -2.24
C SER A 143 10.47 2.56 -3.59
N LYS A 144 9.52 2.43 -4.54
CA LYS A 144 9.63 2.91 -5.92
C LYS A 144 8.49 3.85 -6.27
N LEU A 145 8.82 5.11 -6.56
CA LEU A 145 7.88 6.08 -7.12
C LEU A 145 7.58 5.74 -8.59
N LEU A 146 6.42 5.14 -8.86
CA LEU A 146 5.99 4.72 -10.20
C LEU A 146 5.42 5.87 -11.03
N LEU A 147 4.73 6.83 -10.38
CA LEU A 147 4.14 8.00 -11.03
C LEU A 147 4.23 9.22 -10.13
N GLY A 148 4.46 10.39 -10.73
CA GLY A 148 4.30 11.69 -10.08
C GLY A 148 5.60 12.40 -9.71
N LEU A 149 5.45 13.37 -8.81
CA LEU A 149 6.47 14.24 -8.25
C LEU A 149 6.21 14.34 -6.75
N MET A 150 7.16 13.89 -5.93
CA MET A 150 6.98 13.68 -4.50
C MET A 150 8.14 14.27 -3.72
N HIS A 151 7.84 15.04 -2.67
CA HIS A 151 8.81 15.37 -1.64
C HIS A 151 8.92 14.19 -0.66
N ILE A 152 10.15 13.82 -0.31
CA ILE A 152 10.46 12.77 0.65
C ILE A 152 11.38 13.37 1.70
N LYS A 153 11.00 13.20 2.97
CA LYS A 153 11.77 13.58 4.16
C LYS A 153 12.02 12.32 4.98
N SER A 154 13.26 12.01 5.36
CA SER A 154 13.57 10.80 6.14
C SER A 154 14.77 10.94 7.06
N TYR A 155 14.77 10.13 8.12
CA TYR A 155 15.75 10.14 9.21
C TYR A 155 16.07 8.71 9.64
N ASP A 156 17.25 8.52 10.22
CA ASP A 156 17.51 7.39 11.11
C ASP A 156 17.72 7.89 12.53
N TRP A 157 17.46 7.05 13.52
CA TRP A 157 17.76 7.38 14.92
C TRP A 157 19.26 7.61 15.14
N VAL A 158 19.59 8.53 16.03
CA VAL A 158 20.93 8.56 16.62
C VAL A 158 21.01 7.45 17.67
N GLU A 159 22.09 6.67 17.64
CA GLU A 159 22.43 5.73 18.71
C GLU A 159 23.04 6.51 19.88
N PRO A 160 22.59 6.30 21.13
CA PRO A 160 23.26 6.88 22.29
C PRO A 160 24.69 6.33 22.38
N GLU A 161 25.69 7.20 22.55
CA GLU A 161 27.02 6.72 22.91
C GLU A 161 26.96 6.00 24.27
N ALA A 162 27.60 4.83 24.35
CA ALA A 162 27.52 3.91 25.49
C ALA A 162 28.21 4.50 26.74
N SER A 163 27.50 5.37 27.45
CA SER A 163 28.01 6.19 28.56
C SER A 163 27.09 6.08 29.79
N ASP A 164 27.63 5.38 30.80
CA ASP A 164 27.14 5.15 32.17
C ASP A 164 25.64 4.86 32.44
N ASP A 165 25.45 3.73 33.12
CA ASP A 165 24.20 3.05 33.53
C ASP A 165 23.36 3.80 34.59
N ASN A 166 23.33 5.14 34.55
CA ASN A 166 22.67 5.99 35.55
C ASN A 166 21.92 7.21 34.96
N MET A 167 21.93 7.43 33.65
CA MET A 167 21.01 8.41 33.05
C MET A 167 19.59 7.83 33.05
N LEU A 168 18.72 8.41 33.88
CA LEU A 168 17.28 8.12 33.88
C LEU A 168 16.74 8.19 32.46
N GLN A 169 16.27 7.05 31.93
CA GLN A 169 15.54 6.96 30.67
C GLN A 169 14.52 8.10 30.61
N PRO A 170 14.66 9.09 29.71
CA PRO A 170 13.74 10.20 29.66
C PRO A 170 12.33 9.67 29.41
N GLN A 171 11.38 10.03 30.29
CA GLN A 171 9.94 9.75 30.11
C GLN A 171 9.33 10.66 29.03
N SER A 172 10.12 10.93 27.99
CA SER A 172 9.87 11.88 26.93
C SER A 172 9.68 11.10 25.64
N GLN A 173 8.60 11.40 24.93
CA GLN A 173 8.36 10.87 23.57
C GLN A 173 9.38 11.43 22.54
N LEU A 174 10.36 12.21 22.99
CA LEU A 174 11.31 12.95 22.17
C LEU A 174 12.67 12.23 22.07
N ARG A 175 13.07 11.83 20.86
CA ARG A 175 14.37 11.19 20.58
C ARG A 175 15.12 11.89 19.44
N LEU A 176 16.45 11.94 19.55
CA LEU A 176 17.32 12.54 18.53
C LEU A 176 17.43 11.65 17.29
N ALA A 177 17.25 12.24 16.11
CA ALA A 177 17.40 11.58 14.81
C ALA A 177 18.27 12.43 13.87
N MET A 178 18.88 11.76 12.88
CA MET A 178 19.74 12.36 11.87
C MET A 178 19.10 12.26 10.48
N LEU A 179 18.95 13.40 9.81
CA LEU A 179 18.36 13.55 8.48
C LEU A 179 19.16 12.77 7.44
N LYS A 180 18.45 12.08 6.55
CA LYS A 180 19.02 11.28 5.44
C LYS A 180 18.55 11.78 4.08
N VAL A 181 17.29 12.21 3.98
CA VAL A 181 16.70 12.77 2.76
C VAL A 181 15.80 13.94 3.14
N ASP A 182 15.90 15.04 2.39
CA ASP A 182 14.93 16.14 2.35
C ASP A 182 14.93 16.71 0.92
N LYS A 183 14.28 16.00 -0.01
CA LYS A 183 14.43 16.22 -1.46
C LYS A 183 13.14 15.90 -2.23
N VAL A 184 13.04 16.48 -3.43
CA VAL A 184 11.96 16.18 -4.38
C VAL A 184 12.43 15.16 -5.40
N PHE A 185 11.61 14.11 -5.60
CA PHE A 185 11.84 12.99 -6.49
C PHE A 185 10.77 12.95 -7.58
N THR A 186 11.16 12.46 -8.76
CA THR A 186 10.29 12.17 -9.90
C THR A 186 10.18 10.66 -10.08
N SER A 187 9.17 10.17 -10.80
CA SER A 187 9.05 8.75 -11.13
C SER A 187 10.12 8.18 -12.09
N SER A 188 11.22 8.91 -12.31
CA SER A 188 12.45 8.43 -12.94
C SER A 188 13.62 8.33 -11.96
N CYS A 189 13.37 8.42 -10.64
CA CYS A 189 14.37 8.10 -9.63
C CYS A 189 14.58 6.58 -9.50
N ASP A 190 15.74 6.20 -8.99
CA ASP A 190 16.02 4.81 -8.60
C ASP A 190 15.20 4.41 -7.35
N THR A 191 15.17 3.11 -7.05
CA THR A 191 14.47 2.52 -5.92
C THR A 191 15.19 2.83 -4.63
N SER A 192 14.49 3.45 -3.67
CA SER A 192 15.02 3.67 -2.32
C SER A 192 14.90 2.40 -1.48
N VAL A 193 15.86 2.17 -0.58
CA VAL A 193 15.86 1.02 0.35
C VAL A 193 16.19 1.50 1.75
N LEU A 194 15.30 1.20 2.70
CA LEU A 194 15.53 1.39 4.13
C LEU A 194 15.63 0.04 4.85
N TYR A 195 16.32 0.04 5.98
CA TYR A 195 16.60 -1.09 6.86
C TYR A 195 16.12 -0.76 8.29
N PRO A 196 16.13 -1.71 9.25
CA PRO A 196 15.61 -1.47 10.60
C PRO A 196 16.23 -0.29 11.38
N THR A 197 17.47 0.09 11.07
CA THR A 197 18.21 1.18 11.76
C THR A 197 18.89 2.17 10.82
N THR A 198 18.84 1.97 9.49
CA THR A 198 19.58 2.78 8.51
C THR A 198 18.82 2.98 7.19
N GLY A 199 19.11 4.07 6.48
CA GLY A 199 18.58 4.37 5.15
C GLY A 199 17.38 5.31 5.13
N GLY A 200 17.00 5.85 6.30
CA GLY A 200 15.79 6.64 6.48
C GLY A 200 14.62 5.81 7.00
N ASN A 201 14.83 5.02 8.06
CA ASN A 201 13.79 4.15 8.64
C ASN A 201 12.53 4.92 9.07
N ILE A 202 12.67 6.18 9.50
CA ILE A 202 11.54 7.07 9.78
C ILE A 202 11.38 8.01 8.59
N HIS A 203 10.24 7.98 7.88
CA HIS A 203 10.04 8.78 6.67
C HIS A 203 8.63 9.36 6.47
N GLU A 204 8.54 10.41 5.66
CA GLU A 204 7.33 11.16 5.30
C GLU A 204 7.30 11.34 3.77
N PHE A 205 6.13 11.13 3.16
CA PHE A 205 5.89 11.35 1.74
C PHE A 205 4.86 12.46 1.54
N THR A 206 5.24 13.55 0.86
CA THR A 206 4.35 14.66 0.50
C THR A 206 4.22 14.76 -1.03
N ALA A 207 3.01 14.56 -1.56
CA ALA A 207 2.77 14.51 -3.00
C ALA A 207 2.56 15.92 -3.61
N ILE A 208 3.48 16.34 -4.48
CA ILE A 208 3.44 17.64 -5.19
C ILE A 208 2.55 17.55 -6.45
N THR A 209 2.35 16.34 -6.96
CA THR A 209 1.34 15.98 -7.98
C THR A 209 0.75 14.63 -7.58
N PRO A 210 -0.38 14.15 -8.15
CA PRO A 210 -0.93 12.83 -7.81
C PRO A 210 0.09 11.71 -8.06
N CYS A 211 0.53 11.07 -6.98
CA CYS A 211 1.61 10.08 -6.98
C CYS A 211 1.10 8.64 -6.87
N ALA A 212 1.88 7.70 -7.39
CA ALA A 212 1.77 6.27 -7.05
C ALA A 212 3.12 5.72 -6.64
N VAL A 213 3.16 5.09 -5.47
CA VAL A 213 4.36 4.48 -4.87
C VAL A 213 4.13 2.99 -4.71
N LEU A 214 5.08 2.15 -5.13
CA LEU A 214 5.08 0.71 -4.89
C LEU A 214 6.12 0.40 -3.80
N ASP A 215 5.65 -0.16 -2.69
CA ASP A 215 6.48 -0.59 -1.57
C ASP A 215 6.50 -2.12 -1.46
N VAL A 216 7.70 -2.66 -1.28
CA VAL A 216 7.96 -4.06 -0.93
C VAL A 216 8.47 -4.09 0.50
N ILE A 217 7.63 -4.54 1.42
CA ILE A 217 7.82 -4.45 2.88
C ILE A 217 8.04 -5.86 3.43
N GLY A 218 9.15 -6.12 4.14
CA GLY A 218 9.42 -7.44 4.72
C GLY A 218 10.20 -7.40 6.05
N PRO A 219 9.72 -8.06 7.12
CA PRO A 219 8.34 -8.54 7.30
C PRO A 219 7.32 -7.39 7.20
N PRO A 220 6.01 -7.66 7.07
CA PRO A 220 4.99 -6.63 7.25
C PRO A 220 4.80 -6.22 8.72
N TYR A 221 4.18 -5.05 8.93
CA TYR A 221 3.66 -4.62 10.23
C TYR A 221 2.75 -5.68 10.87
N SER A 222 2.87 -5.82 12.18
CA SER A 222 2.12 -6.76 13.03
C SER A 222 2.09 -6.25 14.47
N LYS A 223 0.89 -5.87 14.96
CA LYS A 223 0.69 -5.45 16.35
C LYS A 223 0.98 -6.58 17.35
N GLU A 224 0.70 -7.83 16.96
CA GLU A 224 0.90 -9.02 17.79
C GLU A 224 2.39 -9.31 18.03
N ASP A 225 3.26 -8.97 17.07
CA ASP A 225 4.72 -9.10 17.18
C ASP A 225 5.42 -7.82 17.68
N GLY A 226 4.67 -6.78 18.07
CA GLY A 226 5.23 -5.48 18.46
C GLY A 226 5.74 -4.59 17.30
N ARG A 227 5.61 -5.03 16.05
CA ARG A 227 5.94 -4.24 14.84
C ARG A 227 4.74 -3.40 14.39
N ASP A 228 4.26 -2.50 15.25
CA ASP A 228 3.22 -1.53 14.88
C ASP A 228 3.82 -0.29 14.22
N CYS A 229 3.01 0.52 13.56
CA CYS A 229 3.45 1.78 12.95
C CYS A 229 3.31 2.94 13.96
N SER A 230 4.44 3.53 14.38
CA SER A 230 4.46 4.74 15.19
C SER A 230 4.60 5.98 14.30
N TYR A 231 3.91 7.06 14.68
CA TYR A 231 3.96 8.36 13.99
C TYR A 231 4.77 9.37 14.80
N TYR A 232 5.36 10.34 14.10
CA TYR A 232 6.27 11.32 14.69
C TYR A 232 6.00 12.75 14.23
N ARG A 233 6.45 13.72 15.03
CA ARG A 233 6.58 15.13 14.66
C ARG A 233 8.05 15.53 14.80
N ASP A 234 8.64 16.09 13.73
CA ASP A 234 9.98 16.66 13.78
C ASP A 234 9.99 18.07 14.36
N HIS A 235 10.98 18.33 15.23
CA HIS A 235 11.24 19.61 15.88
C HIS A 235 12.72 19.98 15.67
N PRO A 236 13.05 21.21 15.26
CA PRO A 236 14.43 21.65 15.09
C PRO A 236 15.32 21.36 16.31
N TYR A 237 16.57 20.94 16.07
CA TYR A 237 17.54 20.62 17.13
C TYR A 237 17.66 21.70 18.22
N THR A 238 17.50 22.97 17.83
CA THR A 238 17.55 24.16 18.69
C THR A 238 16.38 24.31 19.66
N CYS A 239 15.26 23.59 19.49
CA CYS A 239 14.09 23.67 20.37
C CYS A 239 14.35 23.11 21.78
N PHE A 240 15.28 22.16 21.92
CA PHE A 240 15.54 21.44 23.18
C PHE A 240 17.01 21.55 23.63
N PRO A 241 17.51 22.77 23.91
CA PRO A 241 18.94 23.02 24.16
C PRO A 241 19.48 22.36 25.44
N ASN A 242 18.61 21.99 26.37
CA ASN A 242 18.97 21.33 27.63
C ASN A 242 19.07 19.79 27.49
N GLN A 243 18.62 19.21 26.37
CA GLN A 243 18.54 17.76 26.16
C GLN A 243 19.72 17.24 25.31
N ARG A 244 20.78 18.05 25.17
CA ARG A 244 21.99 17.72 24.40
C ARG A 244 22.68 16.48 24.97
N ILE A 245 22.68 15.40 24.20
CA ILE A 245 23.58 14.26 24.42
C ILE A 245 25.01 14.78 24.29
N ILE A 246 25.86 14.48 25.29
CA ILE A 246 27.18 15.12 25.42
C ILE A 246 28.22 14.31 24.63
N GLY A 247 28.48 14.78 23.43
CA GLY A 247 29.61 14.43 22.55
C GLY A 247 29.88 15.63 21.64
N GLU A 248 31.08 15.77 21.08
CA GLU A 248 31.44 16.97 20.31
C GLU A 248 30.82 16.98 18.90
N ALA A 249 29.50 17.24 18.82
CA ALA A 249 28.76 17.57 17.60
C ALA A 249 29.15 18.97 17.07
N LYS A 250 30.43 19.14 16.73
CA LYS A 250 30.95 20.26 15.95
C LYS A 250 30.64 19.97 14.48
N GLU A 251 30.17 21.00 13.77
CA GLU A 251 30.13 21.04 12.30
C GLU A 251 29.10 20.13 11.59
N GLU A 252 27.87 20.01 12.12
CA GLU A 252 26.62 20.00 11.30
C GLU A 252 25.35 20.02 12.18
N ASN A 253 24.93 21.19 12.70
CA ASN A 253 23.67 21.28 13.48
C ASN A 253 22.41 21.05 12.63
N ASP A 254 22.49 21.32 11.32
CA ASP A 254 21.33 21.35 10.43
C ASP A 254 20.88 19.95 9.96
N SER A 255 21.69 18.91 10.23
CA SER A 255 21.36 17.51 9.91
C SER A 255 20.71 16.75 11.08
N TYR A 256 20.58 17.35 12.27
CA TYR A 256 19.94 16.74 13.43
C TYR A 256 18.54 17.30 13.70
N THR A 257 17.64 16.45 14.17
CA THR A 257 16.27 16.82 14.59
C THR A 257 15.85 16.06 15.84
N TRP A 258 14.87 16.59 16.55
CA TRP A 258 14.17 15.88 17.62
C TRP A 258 12.83 15.35 17.10
N LEU A 259 12.62 14.04 17.15
CA LEU A 259 11.33 13.43 16.79
C LEU A 259 10.52 13.15 18.04
N GLU A 260 9.33 13.73 18.12
CA GLU A 260 8.30 13.49 19.15
C GLU A 260 7.36 12.39 18.64
N GLU A 261 7.24 11.26 19.34
CA GLU A 261 6.22 10.24 19.04
C GLU A 261 4.81 10.76 19.35
N ILE A 262 3.90 10.60 18.39
CA ILE A 262 2.53 11.13 18.45
C ILE A 262 1.50 10.05 18.06
N GLU A 263 0.27 10.25 18.52
CA GLU A 263 -0.89 9.53 17.98
C GLU A 263 -1.04 9.77 16.47
N MET A 264 -1.60 8.79 15.75
CA MET A 264 -1.87 8.89 14.32
C MET A 264 -2.74 10.14 14.02
N PRO A 265 -2.30 11.08 13.17
CA PRO A 265 -3.09 12.27 12.88
C PRO A 265 -4.41 11.95 12.17
N GLU A 266 -5.48 12.71 12.45
CA GLU A 266 -6.86 12.43 11.97
C GLU A 266 -6.98 12.37 10.43
N ASN A 267 -6.15 13.15 9.73
CA ASN A 267 -6.09 13.17 8.27
C ASN A 267 -5.28 12.01 7.66
N SER A 268 -4.67 11.15 8.47
CA SER A 268 -3.71 10.11 8.04
C SER A 268 -4.30 8.72 7.84
N GLU A 269 -5.53 8.45 8.28
CA GLU A 269 -6.22 7.20 7.93
C GLU A 269 -6.23 7.03 6.40
N MET A 270 -6.09 5.81 5.89
CA MET A 270 -6.03 5.54 4.45
C MET A 270 -7.17 4.62 3.99
N ASN A 271 -7.70 4.86 2.79
CA ASN A 271 -8.75 4.01 2.22
C ASN A 271 -8.16 2.81 1.50
N GLY A 272 -8.39 1.59 2.01
CA GLY A 272 -8.04 0.36 1.30
C GLY A 272 -8.97 0.08 0.11
N VAL A 273 -8.40 -0.28 -1.05
CA VAL A 273 -9.15 -0.62 -2.27
C VAL A 273 -8.70 -1.97 -2.87
N GLU A 274 -9.62 -2.66 -3.58
CA GLU A 274 -9.35 -3.94 -4.26
C GLU A 274 -8.29 -3.78 -5.35
N TYR A 275 -7.30 -4.67 -5.39
CA TYR A 275 -6.30 -4.70 -6.46
C TYR A 275 -6.88 -5.35 -7.72
N LEU A 276 -6.91 -4.60 -8.82
CA LEU A 276 -7.51 -5.02 -10.10
C LEU A 276 -6.48 -5.21 -11.23
N GLY A 277 -5.18 -5.15 -10.91
CA GLY A 277 -4.08 -5.33 -11.87
C GLY A 277 -3.69 -6.80 -12.11
N PRO A 278 -2.58 -7.06 -12.83
CA PRO A 278 -2.02 -8.40 -12.97
C PRO A 278 -1.60 -8.95 -11.60
N THR A 279 -2.09 -10.14 -11.22
CA THR A 279 -1.63 -10.83 -10.01
C THR A 279 -0.31 -11.56 -10.26
N PRO A 280 0.62 -11.62 -9.29
CA PRO A 280 1.68 -12.64 -9.31
C PRO A 280 1.08 -14.05 -9.19
N SER A 281 1.64 -15.03 -9.90
CA SER A 281 1.22 -16.45 -9.92
C SER A 281 2.41 -17.41 -9.89
#